data_AF-A0A842TVK3-F1
#
_entry.id   AF-A0A842TVK3-F1
#
_cell.length_a   1.000
_cell.length_b   1.000
_cell.length_c   1.000
_cell.angle_alpha   90.00
_cell.angle_beta   90.00
_cell.angle_gamma   90.00
#
_symmetry.space_group_name_H-M   'P 1'
#
loop_
_entity.id
_entity.type
_entity.pdbx_description
1 polymer ?
#
loop_
_entity_poly.entity_id
_entity_poly.type
_entity_poly.pdbx_seq_one_letter_code
_entity_poly.pdbx_strand_id
1 'polypeptide(L)'
;MKSDDVIIKKSKIHGKGIFALRDFKKGEIVLHWDTSDRISKEEYDTLSDYEKNRITVHEGIFFRLKPPENCFNHSCEPNTKMGEFCDVAIRDIKKGEEITTNFEAEDRPDAEKMKCNCGSKKCRTWIKF
;
A
#
# COMPACT_ATOMS: atom_id res chain seq x y z
N MET A 1 -4.21 -14.30 -8.49
CA MET A 1 -2.97 -14.72 -9.20
C MET A 1 -1.82 -14.17 -8.39
N LYS A 2 -0.99 -15.01 -7.74
CA LYS A 2 0.16 -14.53 -6.96
C LYS A 2 1.10 -13.83 -7.93
N SER A 3 1.43 -12.57 -7.68
CA SER A 3 2.40 -11.85 -8.52
C SER A 3 3.79 -12.40 -8.18
N ASP A 4 4.28 -13.33 -9.02
CA ASP A 4 5.65 -13.89 -8.93
C ASP A 4 6.74 -12.83 -9.20
N ASP A 5 6.33 -11.59 -9.46
CA ASP A 5 7.19 -10.45 -9.76
C ASP A 5 7.54 -9.60 -8.52
N VAL A 6 7.05 -9.96 -7.33
CA VAL A 6 7.36 -9.24 -6.09
C VAL A 6 7.69 -10.18 -4.92
N ILE A 7 8.43 -9.66 -3.94
CA ILE A 7 8.79 -10.38 -2.71
C ILE A 7 8.69 -9.50 -1.48
N ILE A 8 8.28 -10.08 -0.35
CA ILE A 8 8.25 -9.38 0.94
C ILE A 8 9.60 -9.54 1.63
N LYS A 9 10.22 -8.43 2.04
CA LYS A 9 11.48 -8.41 2.81
C LYS A 9 11.39 -7.39 3.94
N LYS A 10 12.37 -7.41 4.84
CA LYS A 10 12.54 -6.34 5.85
C LYS A 10 12.78 -5.02 5.12
N SER A 11 11.97 -4.01 5.46
CA SER A 11 12.08 -2.68 4.87
C SER A 11 12.95 -1.77 5.73
N LYS A 12 13.58 -0.78 5.09
CA LYS A 12 14.24 0.33 5.79
C LYS A 12 13.27 1.44 6.17
N ILE A 13 12.09 1.48 5.55
CA ILE A 13 11.03 2.46 5.84
C ILE A 13 10.29 2.04 7.11
N HIS A 14 9.68 0.86 7.10
CA HIS A 14 8.94 0.34 8.25
C HIS A 14 8.72 -1.18 8.14
N GLY A 15 8.97 -1.93 9.22
CA GLY A 15 8.65 -3.36 9.33
C GLY A 15 9.08 -4.20 8.12
N LYS A 16 8.09 -4.60 7.31
CA LYS A 16 8.26 -5.31 6.03
C LYS A 16 7.81 -4.42 4.88
N GLY A 17 8.35 -4.67 3.69
CA GLY A 17 7.96 -4.00 2.45
C GLY A 17 7.94 -4.98 1.29
N ILE A 18 7.33 -4.54 0.20
CA ILE A 18 7.24 -5.29 -1.06
C ILE A 18 8.39 -4.83 -1.97
N PHE A 19 9.11 -5.76 -2.59
CA PHE A 19 10.26 -5.45 -3.44
C PHE A 19 10.09 -6.08 -4.80
N ALA A 20 10.46 -5.34 -5.85
CA ALA A 20 10.43 -5.81 -7.22
C ALA A 20 11.40 -6.98 -7.46
N LEU A 21 10.94 -8.07 -8.07
CA LEU A 21 11.79 -9.19 -8.52
C LEU A 21 12.26 -9.04 -9.97
N ARG A 22 11.67 -8.09 -10.70
CA ARG A 22 12.07 -7.69 -12.07
C ARG A 22 11.95 -6.17 -12.24
N ASP A 23 12.37 -5.68 -13.39
CA ASP A 23 12.08 -4.31 -13.81
C ASP A 23 10.60 -4.20 -14.20
N PHE A 24 9.97 -3.08 -13.84
CA PHE A 24 8.64 -2.69 -14.32
C PHE A 24 8.72 -1.38 -15.11
N LYS A 25 7.89 -1.27 -16.14
CA LYS A 25 7.71 -0.03 -16.90
C LYS A 25 6.60 0.82 -16.30
N LYS A 26 6.73 2.14 -16.47
CA LYS A 26 5.63 3.07 -16.15
C LYS A 26 4.33 2.59 -16.82
N GLY A 27 3.26 2.50 -16.04
CA GLY A 27 1.94 2.06 -16.47
C GLY A 27 1.69 0.56 -16.33
N GLU A 28 2.73 -0.25 -16.04
CA GLU A 28 2.54 -1.67 -15.77
C GLU A 28 1.85 -1.90 -14.42
N ILE A 29 1.04 -2.96 -14.36
CA ILE A 29 0.51 -3.48 -13.11
C ILE A 29 1.63 -4.20 -12.38
N VAL A 30 1.89 -3.78 -11.14
CA VAL A 30 2.92 -4.35 -10.26
C VAL A 30 2.33 -5.48 -9.42
N LEU A 31 1.13 -5.27 -8.89
CA LEU A 31 0.44 -6.22 -8.04
C LEU A 31 -1.07 -6.16 -8.26
N HIS A 32 -1.69 -7.30 -8.58
CA HIS A 32 -3.14 -7.47 -8.51
C HIS A 32 -3.54 -7.85 -7.11
N TRP A 33 -4.65 -7.29 -6.62
CA TRP A 33 -5.15 -7.61 -5.30
C TRP A 33 -6.05 -8.85 -5.33
N ASP A 34 -5.88 -9.72 -4.33
CA ASP A 34 -6.87 -10.76 -4.05
C ASP A 34 -8.05 -10.15 -3.27
N THR A 35 -9.18 -9.99 -3.97
CA THR A 35 -10.41 -9.37 -3.44
C THR A 35 -11.47 -10.40 -3.06
N SER A 36 -11.07 -11.67 -2.88
CA SER A 36 -11.95 -12.76 -2.48
C SER A 36 -12.40 -12.68 -1.02
N ASP A 37 -11.56 -12.13 -0.14
CA ASP A 37 -11.84 -11.97 1.31
C ASP A 37 -12.58 -10.64 1.56
N ARG A 38 -13.91 -10.69 1.38
CA ARG A 38 -14.83 -9.58 1.60
C ARG A 38 -15.53 -9.74 2.93
N ILE A 39 -15.59 -8.68 3.73
CA ILE A 39 -16.30 -8.66 5.00
C ILE A 39 -17.52 -7.74 4.94
N SER A 40 -18.55 -8.05 5.73
CA SER A 40 -19.71 -7.17 5.84
C SER A 40 -19.38 -5.92 6.66
N LYS A 41 -20.20 -4.88 6.52
CA LYS A 41 -20.10 -3.69 7.38
C LYS A 41 -20.32 -4.05 8.86
N GLU A 42 -21.25 -4.95 9.13
CA GLU A 42 -21.52 -5.44 10.49
C GLU A 42 -20.28 -6.13 11.09
N GLU A 43 -19.61 -6.99 10.32
CA GLU A 43 -18.34 -7.60 10.76
C GLU A 43 -17.28 -6.52 10.98
N TYR A 44 -17.11 -5.59 10.04
CA TYR A 44 -16.17 -4.48 10.17
C TYR A 44 -16.39 -3.67 11.45
N ASP A 45 -17.65 -3.35 11.79
CA ASP A 45 -18.00 -2.53 12.94
C ASP A 45 -17.60 -3.22 14.27
N THR A 46 -17.59 -4.56 14.30
CA THR A 46 -17.14 -5.36 15.47
C THR A 46 -15.62 -5.48 15.63
N LEU A 47 -14.83 -5.11 14.61
CA LEU A 47 -13.38 -5.18 14.67
C LEU A 47 -12.78 -4.14 15.62
N SER A 48 -11.66 -4.49 16.25
CA SER A 48 -10.83 -3.52 16.97
C SER A 48 -10.25 -2.46 16.02
N ASP A 49 -9.87 -1.29 16.54
CA ASP A 49 -9.23 -0.24 15.73
C ASP A 49 -7.95 -0.75 15.04
N TYR A 50 -7.22 -1.63 15.72
CA TYR A 50 -6.06 -2.31 15.15
C TYR A 50 -6.40 -3.14 13.91
N GLU A 51 -7.49 -3.90 13.96
CA GLU A 51 -7.96 -4.72 12.83
C GLU A 51 -8.56 -3.86 11.71
N LYS A 52 -9.33 -2.83 12.05
CA LYS A 52 -9.91 -1.87 11.10
C LYS A 52 -8.83 -1.19 10.26
N ASN A 53 -7.70 -0.82 10.87
CA ASN A 53 -6.53 -0.27 10.18
C ASN A 53 -5.88 -1.24 9.16
N ARG A 54 -6.33 -2.50 9.08
CA ARG A 54 -5.88 -3.50 8.12
C ARG A 54 -6.94 -3.86 7.07
N ILE A 55 -8.09 -3.18 7.10
CA ILE A 55 -9.16 -3.35 6.12
C ILE A 55 -9.07 -2.24 5.08
N THR A 56 -9.12 -2.64 3.81
CA THR A 56 -9.19 -1.71 2.69
C THR A 56 -10.65 -1.51 2.30
N VAL A 57 -11.10 -0.27 2.22
CA VAL A 57 -12.45 0.07 1.76
C VAL A 57 -12.36 0.63 0.36
N HIS A 58 -13.02 -0.01 -0.60
CA HIS A 58 -13.10 0.44 -1.98
C HIS A 58 -14.54 0.37 -2.45
N GLU A 59 -15.09 1.51 -2.90
CA GLU A 59 -16.49 1.65 -3.32
C GLU A 59 -17.52 1.11 -2.31
N GLY A 60 -17.24 1.28 -1.02
CA GLY A 60 -18.12 0.81 0.06
C GLY A 60 -18.02 -0.69 0.36
N ILE A 61 -17.15 -1.42 -0.34
CA ILE A 61 -16.83 -2.82 -0.07
C ILE A 61 -15.58 -2.89 0.81
N PHE A 62 -15.66 -3.72 1.85
CA PHE A 62 -14.59 -3.92 2.82
C PHE A 62 -13.79 -5.19 2.47
N PHE A 63 -12.49 -5.03 2.25
CA PHE A 63 -11.58 -6.10 1.85
C PHE A 63 -10.54 -6.34 2.94
N ARG A 64 -10.40 -7.60 3.35
CA ARG A 64 -9.31 -8.05 4.22
C ARG A 64 -8.14 -8.53 3.34
N LEU A 65 -7.34 -7.57 2.88
CA LEU A 65 -6.18 -7.88 2.04
C LEU A 65 -5.11 -8.65 2.83
N LYS A 66 -4.54 -9.67 2.19
CA LYS A 66 -3.47 -10.51 2.75
C LYS A 66 -2.12 -10.03 2.21
N PRO A 67 -0.99 -10.59 2.68
CA PRO A 67 0.29 -10.33 2.05
C PRO A 67 0.35 -10.97 0.65
N PRO A 68 0.97 -10.28 -0.34
CA PRO A 68 1.71 -9.02 -0.23
C PRO A 68 0.86 -7.74 -0.24
N GLU A 69 -0.42 -7.79 -0.59
CA GLU A 69 -1.30 -6.65 -0.85
C GLU A 69 -1.43 -5.66 0.32
N ASN A 70 -1.26 -6.13 1.56
CA ASN A 70 -1.29 -5.28 2.77
C ASN A 70 0.08 -4.88 3.32
N CYS A 71 1.15 -5.09 2.55
CA CYS A 71 2.54 -4.86 2.99
C CYS A 71 3.21 -3.65 2.32
N PHE A 72 2.44 -2.77 1.68
CA PHE A 72 2.99 -1.52 1.14
C PHE A 72 3.49 -0.61 2.25
N ASN A 73 4.52 0.16 1.93
CA ASN A 73 4.97 1.26 2.76
C ASN A 73 4.69 2.60 2.07
N HIS A 74 4.59 3.63 2.90
CA HIS A 74 4.46 4.99 2.44
C HIS A 74 5.77 5.52 1.82
N SER A 75 5.66 6.26 0.71
CA SER A 75 6.67 7.22 0.28
C SER A 75 6.05 8.54 -0.14
N CYS A 76 6.72 9.66 0.19
CA CYS A 76 6.36 10.99 -0.32
C CYS A 76 6.69 11.14 -1.83
N GLU A 77 7.58 10.30 -2.36
CA GLU A 77 7.81 10.12 -3.79
C GLU A 77 7.59 8.65 -4.13
N PRO A 78 6.32 8.20 -4.23
CA PRO A 78 6.00 6.80 -4.45
C PRO A 78 6.38 6.35 -5.86
N ASN A 79 6.35 5.04 -6.08
CA ASN A 79 6.54 4.46 -7.42
C ASN A 79 5.32 3.70 -7.93
N THR A 80 4.29 3.50 -7.10
CA THR A 80 2.97 3.04 -7.54
C THR A 80 1.86 3.99 -7.12
N LYS A 81 0.69 3.79 -7.74
CA LYS A 81 -0.60 4.31 -7.30
C LYS A 81 -1.62 3.18 -7.32
N MET A 82 -2.65 3.30 -6.48
CA MET A 82 -3.81 2.42 -6.50
C MET A 82 -4.59 2.60 -7.81
N GLY A 83 -4.84 1.51 -8.51
CA GLY A 83 -5.80 1.37 -9.60
C GLY A 83 -7.04 0.61 -9.13
N GLU A 84 -7.79 0.05 -10.08
CA GLU A 84 -8.93 -0.82 -9.76
C GLU A 84 -8.41 -2.19 -9.28
N PHE A 85 -8.46 -2.41 -7.97
CA PHE A 85 -7.99 -3.62 -7.29
C PHE A 85 -6.55 -4.04 -7.67
N CYS A 86 -5.67 -3.07 -7.89
CA CYS A 86 -4.28 -3.30 -8.22
C CYS A 86 -3.40 -2.08 -7.90
N ASP A 87 -2.08 -2.27 -7.97
CA ASP A 87 -1.09 -1.20 -7.94
C ASP A 87 -0.43 -1.06 -9.30
N VAL A 88 -0.41 0.17 -9.81
CA VAL A 88 0.13 0.51 -11.13
C VAL A 88 1.38 1.37 -10.97
N ALA A 89 2.46 1.04 -11.68
CA ALA A 89 3.70 1.80 -11.68
C ALA A 89 3.49 3.21 -12.26
N ILE A 90 3.90 4.25 -11.54
CA ILE A 90 3.83 5.65 -12.04
C ILE A 90 5.14 6.15 -12.68
N ARG A 91 6.20 5.35 -12.55
CA ARG A 91 7.51 5.50 -13.18
C ARG A 91 8.10 4.10 -13.41
N ASP A 92 9.19 4.02 -14.17
CA ASP A 92 9.98 2.78 -14.24
C ASP A 92 10.47 2.40 -12.82
N ILE A 93 10.41 1.11 -12.50
CA ILE A 93 10.84 0.52 -11.22
C ILE A 93 11.90 -0.52 -11.53
N LYS A 94 13.06 -0.45 -10.88
CA LYS A 94 14.12 -1.45 -11.05
C LYS A 94 13.92 -2.66 -10.14
N LYS A 95 14.39 -3.81 -10.61
CA LYS A 95 14.54 -5.01 -9.78
C LYS A 95 15.26 -4.64 -8.47
N GLY A 96 14.68 -5.04 -7.35
CA GLY A 96 15.19 -4.77 -6.01
C GLY A 96 14.76 -3.45 -5.40
N GLU A 97 14.10 -2.54 -6.15
CA GLU A 97 13.44 -1.38 -5.56
C GLU A 97 12.27 -1.80 -4.67
N GLU A 98 12.04 -1.07 -3.58
CA GLU A 98 10.86 -1.21 -2.75
C GLU A 98 9.66 -0.56 -3.45
N ILE A 99 8.54 -1.28 -3.53
CA ILE A 99 7.27 -0.79 -4.04
C ILE A 99 6.59 0.01 -2.93
N THR A 100 6.25 1.26 -3.22
CA THR A 100 5.71 2.22 -2.27
C THR A 100 4.58 3.02 -2.90
N THR A 101 3.61 3.38 -2.06
CA THR A 101 2.45 4.18 -2.44
C THR A 101 2.33 5.41 -1.54
N ASN A 102 1.52 6.39 -1.92
CA ASN A 102 1.21 7.52 -1.06
C ASN A 102 -0.03 7.18 -0.23
N PHE A 103 0.09 7.26 1.09
CA PHE A 103 -1.01 6.99 2.02
C PHE A 103 -1.73 8.27 2.45
N GLU A 104 -1.26 9.44 2.00
CA GLU A 104 -1.77 10.68 2.54
C GLU A 104 -3.25 10.88 2.21
N ALA A 105 -4.04 10.93 3.27
CA ALA A 105 -5.44 11.27 3.21
C ALA A 105 -5.59 12.80 3.24
N GLU A 106 -5.29 13.46 2.12
CA GLU A 106 -5.30 14.93 2.02
C GLU A 106 -6.65 15.54 2.48
N ASP A 107 -7.76 14.85 2.20
CA ASP A 107 -9.14 15.31 2.48
C ASP A 107 -9.73 14.83 3.83
N ARG A 108 -8.90 14.33 4.76
CA ARG A 108 -9.35 13.90 6.10
C ARG A 108 -8.81 14.84 7.18
N PRO A 109 -9.63 15.80 7.68
CA PRO A 109 -9.19 16.76 8.70
C PRO A 109 -8.87 16.10 10.05
N ASP A 110 -9.48 14.95 10.32
CA ASP A 110 -9.35 14.11 11.51
C ASP A 110 -8.29 13.01 11.39
N ALA A 111 -7.61 12.88 10.24
CA ALA A 111 -6.57 11.89 10.03
C ALA A 111 -5.40 12.05 11.03
N GLU A 112 -4.88 10.93 11.50
CA GLU A 112 -3.80 10.90 12.46
C GLU A 112 -2.49 11.32 11.80
N LYS A 113 -1.58 11.92 12.57
CA LYS A 113 -0.25 12.26 12.07
C LYS A 113 0.74 11.16 12.41
N MET A 114 1.42 10.66 11.41
CA MET A 114 2.54 9.74 11.60
C MET A 114 3.85 10.33 11.09
N LYS A 115 4.95 10.03 11.79
CA LYS A 115 6.30 10.41 11.33
C LYS A 115 6.70 9.56 10.14
N CYS A 116 7.07 10.21 9.05
CA CYS A 116 7.47 9.56 7.80
C CYS A 116 8.96 9.20 7.79
N ASN A 117 9.26 7.96 7.43
CA ASN A 117 10.63 7.42 7.32
C ASN A 117 10.97 6.98 5.88
N CYS A 118 10.29 7.52 4.87
CA CYS A 118 10.43 7.05 3.49
C CYS A 118 11.81 7.28 2.84
N GLY A 119 12.63 8.18 3.40
CA GLY A 119 13.97 8.48 2.89
C GLY A 119 14.01 9.29 1.58
N SER A 120 12.87 9.72 1.04
CA SER A 120 12.83 10.64 -0.12
C SER A 120 13.45 11.99 0.22
N LYS A 121 14.12 12.61 -0.76
CA LYS A 121 14.63 13.99 -0.65
C LYS A 121 13.51 15.03 -0.49
N LYS A 122 12.29 14.70 -0.93
CA LYS A 122 11.07 15.51 -0.76
C LYS A 122 10.17 14.99 0.37
N CYS A 123 10.75 14.27 1.34
CA CYS A 123 10.01 13.77 2.49
C CYS A 123 9.35 14.93 3.26
N ARG A 124 8.05 14.80 3.54
CA ARG A 124 7.27 15.77 4.30
C ARG A 124 7.48 15.70 5.81
N THR A 125 8.26 14.74 6.29
CA THR A 125 8.53 14.43 7.71
C THR A 125 7.32 13.92 8.48
N TRP A 126 6.13 14.48 8.24
CA TRP A 126 4.86 14.07 8.81
C TRP A 126 3.84 13.90 7.69
N ILE A 127 3.05 12.84 7.78
CA ILE A 127 1.91 12.61 6.88
C ILE A 127 0.65 12.39 7.70
N LYS A 128 -0.48 12.70 7.08
CA LYS A 128 -1.80 12.33 7.59
C LYS A 128 -2.15 10.92 7.10
N PHE A 129 -2.59 10.06 8.00
CA PHE A 129 -2.97 8.68 7.73
C PHE A 129 -4.36 8.40 8.31
#